data_AF-A0AAJ3KGK2-F1
#
_entry.id   AF-A0AAJ3KGK2-F1
#
_cell.length_a   1.000
_cell.length_b   1.000
_cell.length_c   1.000
_cell.angle_alpha   90.00
_cell.angle_beta   90.00
_cell.angle_gamma   90.00
#
_symmetry.space_group_name_H-M   'P 1'
#
loop_
_entity.id
_entity.type
_entity.pdbx_description
1 polymer ?
#
loop_
_entity_poly.entity_id
_entity_poly.type
_entity_poly.pdbx_seq_one_letter_code
_entity_poly.pdbx_strand_id
1 'polypeptide(L)'
;MAKAADRLVLHKCRSCNRTDSRAWNSTELPKCTHCESTMDPLEIRYKCLRCGHLSWKEAGVAGKSCHKCGYRIFVKPRKEGRHKDLKAE
;
A
#
# COMPACT_ATOMS: atom_id res chain seq x y z
N MET A 1 -8.65 15.64 -13.47
CA MET A 1 -7.97 15.41 -12.17
C MET A 1 -8.37 14.03 -11.66
N ALA A 2 -7.57 13.00 -11.89
CA ALA A 2 -7.86 11.65 -11.41
C ALA A 2 -7.66 11.61 -9.88
N LYS A 3 -8.75 11.53 -9.13
CA LYS A 3 -8.70 11.33 -7.67
C LYS A 3 -7.85 10.09 -7.42
N ALA A 4 -6.86 10.17 -6.51
CA ALA A 4 -6.00 9.04 -6.16
C ALA A 4 -6.74 7.80 -5.60
N ALA A 5 -8.07 7.89 -5.44
CA ALA A 5 -8.99 6.83 -5.07
C ALA A 5 -9.47 5.97 -6.25
N ASP A 6 -9.22 6.36 -7.51
CA ASP A 6 -9.74 5.64 -8.70
C ASP A 6 -8.81 4.54 -9.22
N ARG A 7 -7.65 4.35 -8.59
CA ARG A 7 -6.72 3.29 -9.03
C ARG A 7 -7.15 1.94 -8.48
N LEU A 8 -7.41 1.01 -9.40
CA LEU A 8 -7.54 -0.40 -9.09
C LEU A 8 -6.19 -0.95 -8.65
N VAL A 9 -6.17 -1.59 -7.48
CA VAL A 9 -5.03 -2.31 -6.92
C VAL A 9 -5.37 -3.78 -6.89
N LEU A 10 -4.40 -4.63 -7.24
CA LEU A 10 -4.56 -6.07 -7.11
C LEU A 10 -4.46 -6.47 -5.64
N HIS A 11 -5.46 -7.18 -5.13
CA HIS A 11 -5.49 -7.76 -3.79
C HIS A 11 -5.39 -9.29 -3.87
N LYS A 12 -4.75 -9.92 -2.89
CA LYS A 12 -4.65 -11.37 -2.76
C LYS A 12 -5.26 -11.85 -1.45
N CYS A 13 -6.16 -12.82 -1.52
CA CYS A 13 -6.76 -13.45 -0.34
C CYS A 13 -5.73 -14.24 0.45
N ARG A 14 -5.70 -14.06 1.77
CA ARG A 14 -4.80 -14.80 2.68
C ARG A 14 -5.10 -16.29 2.77
N SER A 15 -6.38 -16.67 2.61
CA SER A 15 -6.84 -18.05 2.83
C SER A 15 -6.85 -18.86 1.53
N CYS A 16 -7.51 -18.37 0.49
CA CYS A 16 -7.69 -19.11 -0.76
C CYS A 16 -6.76 -18.68 -1.91
N ASN A 17 -5.84 -17.75 -1.66
CA ASN A 17 -4.90 -17.20 -2.66
C ASN A 17 -5.54 -16.57 -3.92
N ARG A 18 -6.87 -16.42 -3.99
CA ARG A 18 -7.54 -15.72 -5.09
C ARG A 18 -7.10 -14.27 -5.17
N THR A 19 -6.90 -13.78 -6.37
CA THR A 19 -6.57 -12.38 -6.66
C THR A 19 -7.79 -11.64 -7.19
N ASP A 20 -7.99 -10.40 -6.76
CA ASP A 20 -9.09 -9.55 -7.20
C ASP A 20 -8.63 -8.09 -7.29
N SER A 21 -9.06 -7.38 -8.34
CA SER A 21 -8.68 -5.99 -8.59
C SER A 21 -9.74 -5.06 -8.02
N ARG A 22 -9.39 -4.24 -7.03
CA ARG A 22 -10.35 -3.35 -6.36
C ARG A 22 -9.81 -1.94 -6.19
N ALA A 23 -10.71 -0.97 -6.05
CA ALA A 23 -10.33 0.40 -5.73
C ALA A 23 -9.53 0.44 -4.41
N TRP A 24 -8.39 1.13 -4.43
CA TRP A 24 -7.57 1.25 -3.24
C TRP A 24 -8.29 1.99 -2.12
N ASN A 25 -8.32 1.36 -0.93
CA ASN A 25 -8.77 1.98 0.30
C ASN A 25 -7.68 1.82 1.38
N SER A 26 -7.22 2.94 1.96
CA SER A 26 -6.21 2.94 3.04
C SER A 26 -6.78 2.58 4.41
N THR A 27 -8.09 2.76 4.59
CA THR A 27 -8.79 2.61 5.87
C THR A 27 -9.20 1.15 6.08
N GLU A 28 -9.81 0.55 5.05
CA GLU A 28 -10.39 -0.79 5.10
C GLU A 28 -9.79 -1.72 4.05
N LEU A 29 -9.49 -2.96 4.46
CA LEU A 29 -9.00 -4.01 3.56
C LEU A 29 -10.19 -4.79 2.99
N PRO A 30 -10.23 -5.06 1.67
CA PRO A 30 -11.33 -5.80 1.08
C PRO A 30 -11.36 -7.26 1.56
N LYS A 31 -12.57 -7.81 1.65
CA LYS A 31 -12.82 -9.23 1.94
C LYS A 31 -12.98 -10.02 0.66
N CYS A 32 -12.51 -11.26 0.67
CA CYS A 32 -12.66 -12.20 -0.43
C CYS A 32 -14.13 -12.61 -0.57
N THR A 33 -14.67 -12.60 -1.79
CA THR A 33 -16.05 -13.04 -2.09
C THR A 33 -16.27 -14.54 -1.89
N HIS A 34 -15.19 -15.33 -1.87
CA HIS A 34 -15.29 -16.79 -1.79
C HIS A 34 -15.22 -17.35 -0.36
N CYS A 35 -14.38 -16.76 0.50
CA CYS A 35 -14.13 -17.29 1.84
C CYS A 35 -14.17 -16.21 2.93
N GLU A 36 -14.64 -15.01 2.58
CA GLU A 36 -14.82 -13.84 3.47
C GLU A 36 -13.57 -13.37 4.21
N SER A 37 -12.42 -14.00 3.93
CA SER A 37 -11.13 -13.71 4.52
C SER A 37 -10.58 -12.39 3.99
N THR A 38 -9.80 -11.70 4.81
CA THR A 38 -9.14 -10.44 4.44
C THR A 38 -8.17 -10.65 3.27
N MET A 39 -8.20 -9.73 2.31
CA MET A 39 -7.28 -9.69 1.18
C MET A 39 -6.21 -8.61 1.38
N ASP A 40 -4.95 -8.97 1.15
CA ASP A 40 -3.83 -8.02 1.21
C ASP A 40 -3.60 -7.37 -0.13
N PRO A 41 -3.33 -6.06 -0.18
CA PRO A 41 -2.92 -5.39 -1.41
C PRO A 41 -1.53 -5.84 -1.84
N LEU A 42 -1.42 -6.29 -3.09
CA LEU A 42 -0.16 -6.61 -3.73
C LEU A 42 0.59 -5.37 -4.19
N GLU A 43 -0.07 -4.21 -4.34
CA GLU A 43 0.58 -2.93 -4.59
C GLU A 43 0.53 -2.04 -3.34
N ILE A 44 1.69 -1.47 -2.97
CA ILE A 44 1.83 -0.53 -1.86
C ILE A 44 2.21 0.83 -2.43
N ARG A 45 1.53 1.88 -1.94
CA ARG A 45 1.91 3.27 -2.23
C ARG A 45 3.10 3.65 -1.37
N TYR A 46 4.27 3.82 -1.98
CA TYR A 46 5.47 4.27 -1.30
C TYR A 46 5.67 5.77 -1.45
N LYS A 47 6.10 6.44 -0.38
CA LYS A 47 6.53 7.85 -0.41
C LYS A 47 8.05 7.91 -0.51
N CYS A 48 8.56 8.63 -1.51
CA CYS A 48 9.98 8.95 -1.59
C CYS A 48 10.36 9.89 -0.43
N LEU A 49 11.39 9.54 0.34
CA LEU A 49 11.83 10.36 1.48
C LEU A 49 12.40 11.72 1.05
N ARG A 50 13.07 11.79 -0.11
CA ARG A 50 13.77 13.00 -0.57
C ARG A 50 12.83 14.03 -1.21
N CYS A 51 11.95 13.62 -2.12
CA CYS A 51 11.10 14.56 -2.87
C CYS A 51 9.61 14.44 -2.54
N GLY A 52 9.24 13.55 -1.62
CA GLY A 52 7.83 13.34 -1.22
C GLY A 52 6.95 12.68 -2.29
N HIS A 53 7.49 12.36 -3.48
CA HIS A 53 6.73 11.77 -4.57
C HIS A 53 6.16 10.40 -4.16
N LEU A 54 4.85 10.22 -4.39
CA LEU A 54 4.14 8.98 -4.11
C LEU A 54 4.13 8.10 -5.35
N SER A 55 4.60 6.86 -5.23
CA SER A 55 4.58 5.88 -6.32
C SER A 55 4.00 4.57 -5.84
N TRP A 56 3.10 3.99 -6.63
CA TRP A 56 2.66 2.61 -6.48
C TRP A 56 3.80 1.68 -6.89
N LYS A 57 4.10 0.68 -6.06
CA LYS A 57 5.05 -0.39 -6.34
C LYS A 57 4.53 -1.68 -5.74
N GLU A 58 4.85 -2.81 -6.37
CA GLU A 58 4.53 -4.12 -5.83
C GLU A 58 5.17 -4.35 -4.45
N ALA A 59 4.41 -4.98 -3.57
CA ALA A 59 4.82 -5.40 -2.25
C ALA A 59 5.92 -6.46 -2.39
N GLY A 60 7.08 -6.24 -1.76
CA GLY A 60 8.19 -7.19 -1.77
C GLY A 60 9.28 -6.92 -2.82
N VAL A 61 9.10 -5.98 -3.76
CA VAL A 61 10.16 -5.62 -4.70
C VAL A 61 11.26 -4.80 -4.00
N ALA A 62 12.46 -5.37 -3.92
CA ALA A 62 13.69 -4.70 -3.49
C ALA A 62 14.30 -3.86 -4.64
N GLY A 63 15.08 -2.83 -4.31
CA GLY A 63 15.83 -2.06 -5.33
C GLY A 63 15.03 -1.00 -6.12
N LYS A 64 13.84 -0.60 -5.64
CA LYS A 64 13.06 0.49 -6.24
C LYS A 64 13.79 1.84 -6.16
N SER A 65 13.63 2.67 -7.20
CA SER A 65 14.19 4.04 -7.29
C SER A 65 13.07 5.04 -7.60
N CYS A 66 13.13 6.24 -7.03
CA CYS A 66 12.14 7.28 -7.27
C CYS A 66 12.26 7.80 -8.70
N HIS A 67 11.20 7.69 -9.49
CA HIS A 67 11.21 8.14 -10.88
C HIS A 67 11.51 9.65 -11.02
N LYS A 68 11.16 10.45 -10.00
CA LYS A 68 11.36 11.91 -10.03
C LYS A 68 12.78 12.34 -9.65
N CYS A 69 13.48 11.60 -8.79
CA CYS A 69 14.76 12.07 -8.21
C CYS A 69 15.83 10.99 -8.06
N GLY A 70 15.60 9.77 -8.55
CA GLY A 70 16.53 8.64 -8.48
C GLY A 70 16.71 8.03 -7.08
N TYR A 71 16.15 8.62 -6.03
CA TYR A 71 16.40 8.19 -4.65
C TYR A 71 15.79 6.82 -4.33
N ARG A 72 16.52 5.95 -3.63
CA ARG A 72 16.19 4.53 -3.40
C ARG A 72 15.50 4.23 -2.07
N ILE A 73 15.45 5.20 -1.15
CA ILE A 73 14.80 5.02 0.16
C ILE A 73 13.33 5.44 0.05
N PHE A 74 12.46 4.46 0.30
CA PHE A 74 11.01 4.62 0.29
C PHE A 74 10.43 4.24 1.64
N VAL A 75 9.57 5.10 2.18
CA VAL A 75 8.85 4.80 3.42
C VAL A 75 7.45 4.32 3.03
N LYS A 76 7.03 3.18 3.59
CA LYS A 76 5.63 2.78 3.57
C LYS A 76 4.89 3.79 4.46
N PRO A 77 4.00 4.65 3.93
CA PRO A 77 3.24 5.55 4.77
C PRO A 77 2.51 4.72 5.83
N ARG A 78 2.79 5.03 7.09
CA ARG A 78 2.11 4.41 8.23
C ARG A 78 0.63 4.77 8.09
N LYS A 79 -0.27 3.85 8.46
CA LYS A 79 -1.71 4.19 8.60
C LYS A 79 -1.80 5.48 9.41
N GLU A 80 -2.42 6.52 8.84
CA GLU A 80 -2.79 7.71 9.59
C GLU A 80 -3.66 7.24 10.78
N GLY A 81 -3.22 7.52 12.02
CA GLY A 81 -4.00 7.23 13.23
C GLY A 81 -3.51 6.14 14.18
N ARG A 82 -2.35 5.50 13.97
CA ARG A 82 -1.68 4.74 15.06
C ARG A 82 -0.30 5.30 15.36
N HIS A 83 -0.28 6.45 16.02
CA HIS A 83 0.88 6.79 16.84
C HIS A 83 0.86 5.83 18.03
N LYS A 84 1.90 5.02 18.15
CA LYS A 84 2.19 4.31 19.39
C LYS A 84 2.92 5.37 20.22
N ASP A 85 2.23 6.03 21.14
CA ASP A 85 2.89 6.87 22.14
C ASP A 85 3.97 6.01 22.80
N LEU A 86 5.23 6.35 22.57
CA LEU A 86 6.30 5.86 23.42
C LEU A 86 6.05 6.50 24.77
N LYS A 87 5.56 5.72 25.74
CA LYS A 87 5.73 6.08 27.13
C LYS A 87 7.24 6.16 27.38
N ALA A 88 7.74 7.38 27.54
CA ALA A 88 9.02 7.60 28.19
C ALA A 88 8.76 7.40 29.69
N GLU A 89 9.38 6.37 30.25
CA GLU A 89 9.58 6.21 31.69
C GLU A 89 11.07 5.99 31.91
#